data_AF-A0A7X6Z2Y3-F1
#
_entry.id   AF-A0A7X6Z2Y3-F1
#
_cell.length_a   1.000
_cell.length_b   1.000
_cell.length_c   1.000
_cell.angle_alpha   90.00
_cell.angle_beta   90.00
_cell.angle_gamma   90.00
#
_symmetry.space_group_name_H-M   'P 1'
#
loop_
_entity.id
_entity.type
_entity.pdbx_description
1 polymer ?
#
loop_
_entity_poly.entity_id
_entity_poly.type
_entity_poly.pdbx_seq_one_letter_code
_entity_poly.pdbx_strand_id
1 'polypeptide(L)'
;MNNNKNVYKLVYIALLVAQAMVVFKLEEFIPIPFPAIPGAKLGLANIFTLLALYTLGPVETFFVVILRSILSMLISNNPGAFIYSFSGAMLSFFTMLMLKTVFKDKLSRIGISVGGAFSHNLGQLVAAALMIQEPRILMYLPALTIIAIPTGFFVGMTANFMLEHISRLGVMRELKK
;
A
#
# COMPACT_ATOMS: atom_id res chain seq x y z
N MET A 1 17.64 -15.56 23.80
CA MET A 1 18.14 -16.06 22.50
C MET A 1 17.28 -15.59 21.32
N ASN A 2 16.85 -14.32 21.24
CA ASN A 2 15.92 -13.84 20.20
C ASN A 2 16.35 -12.53 19.48
N ASN A 3 17.54 -11.98 19.80
CA ASN A 3 17.97 -10.67 19.29
C ASN A 3 18.25 -10.68 17.78
N ASN A 4 18.87 -11.74 17.25
CA ASN A 4 19.20 -11.79 15.82
C ASN A 4 17.96 -11.84 14.91
N LYS A 5 16.89 -12.54 15.33
CA LYS A 5 15.60 -12.56 14.61
C LYS A 5 14.96 -11.17 14.61
N ASN A 6 14.91 -10.52 15.77
CA ASN A 6 14.31 -9.19 15.90
C ASN A 6 15.08 -8.16 15.08
N VAL A 7 16.41 -8.23 15.08
CA VAL A 7 17.26 -7.38 14.22
C VAL A 7 17.00 -7.67 12.75
N TYR A 8 16.95 -8.94 12.34
CA TYR A 8 16.68 -9.32 10.94
C TYR A 8 15.32 -8.81 10.47
N LYS A 9 14.28 -8.97 11.30
CA LYS A 9 12.94 -8.48 11.03
C LYS A 9 12.90 -6.95 10.93
N LEU A 10 13.61 -6.25 11.82
CA LEU A 10 13.74 -4.79 11.79
C LEU A 10 14.40 -4.33 10.49
N VAL A 11 15.51 -4.97 10.09
CA VAL A 11 16.18 -4.67 8.81
C VAL A 11 15.26 -4.93 7.63
N TYR A 12 14.49 -6.02 7.64
CA TYR A 12 13.54 -6.34 6.58
C TYR A 12 12.41 -5.30 6.48
N ILE A 13 11.83 -4.88 7.61
CA ILE A 13 10.84 -3.79 7.66
C ILE A 13 11.44 -2.50 7.12
N ALA A 14 12.66 -2.14 7.53
CA ALA A 14 13.35 -0.94 7.05
C ALA A 14 13.57 -0.96 5.53
N LEU A 15 13.95 -2.11 4.97
CA LEU A 15 14.11 -2.28 3.53
C LEU A 15 12.79 -2.11 2.78
N LEU A 16 11.70 -2.73 3.26
CA LEU A 16 10.37 -2.57 2.65
C LEU A 16 9.90 -1.11 2.69
N VAL A 17 10.12 -0.41 3.80
CA VAL A 17 9.78 1.01 3.95
C VAL A 17 10.63 1.86 3.00
N ALA A 18 11.94 1.63 2.93
CA ALA A 18 12.84 2.37 2.03
C ALA A 18 12.42 2.20 0.56
N GLN A 19 12.16 0.97 0.13
CA GLN A 19 11.69 0.70 -1.23
C GLN A 19 10.31 1.33 -1.50
N ALA A 20 9.41 1.33 -0.52
CA ALA A 20 8.13 2.02 -0.62
C ALA A 20 8.31 3.54 -0.81
N MET A 21 9.32 4.15 -0.18
CA MET A 21 9.62 5.58 -0.36
C MET A 21 10.19 5.89 -1.74
N VAL A 22 11.03 5.01 -2.29
CA VAL A 22 11.49 5.14 -3.68
C VAL A 22 10.30 5.09 -4.64
N VAL A 23 9.40 4.11 -4.49
CA VAL A 23 8.21 4.00 -5.35
C VAL A 23 7.25 5.18 -5.16
N PHE A 24 7.06 5.66 -3.92
CA PHE A 24 6.25 6.86 -3.63
C PHE A 24 6.77 8.10 -4.36
N LYS A 25 8.11 8.24 -4.47
CA LYS A 25 8.71 9.35 -5.23
C LYS A 25 8.61 9.13 -6.74
N LEU A 26 8.81 7.90 -7.22
CA LEU A 26 8.64 7.59 -8.64
C LEU A 26 7.20 7.86 -9.12
N GLU A 27 6.22 7.60 -8.27
CA GLU A 27 4.81 7.85 -8.54
C GLU A 27 4.48 9.34 -8.76
N GLU A 28 5.26 10.28 -8.21
CA GLU A 28 5.08 11.72 -8.44
C GLU A 28 5.38 12.13 -9.89
N PHE A 29 6.15 11.33 -10.62
CA PHE A 29 6.45 11.57 -12.04
C PHE A 29 5.37 11.00 -12.97
N ILE A 30 4.41 10.22 -12.45
CA ILE A 30 3.35 9.63 -13.25
C ILE A 30 2.14 10.58 -13.25
N PRO A 31 1.83 11.23 -14.38
CA PRO A 31 0.66 12.09 -14.45
C PRO A 31 -0.61 11.25 -14.25
N ILE A 32 -1.45 11.65 -13.30
CA ILE A 32 -2.71 10.96 -13.03
C ILE A 32 -3.71 11.37 -14.12
N PRO A 33 -4.36 10.41 -14.80
CA PRO A 33 -5.30 10.71 -15.89
C PRO A 33 -6.47 11.63 -15.49
N PHE A 34 -6.80 11.66 -14.20
CA PHE A 34 -7.84 12.51 -13.63
C PHE A 34 -7.23 13.42 -12.54
N PRO A 35 -6.91 14.69 -12.85
CA PRO A 35 -6.33 15.63 -11.89
C PRO A 35 -7.33 16.18 -10.87
N ALA A 36 -8.49 15.51 -10.69
CA ALA A 36 -9.59 15.99 -9.85
C ALA A 36 -9.20 16.23 -8.39
N ILE A 37 -8.13 15.58 -7.90
CA ILE A 37 -7.61 15.76 -6.55
C ILE A 37 -6.11 16.04 -6.62
N PRO A 38 -5.69 17.29 -6.43
CA PRO A 38 -4.29 17.65 -6.30
C PRO A 38 -3.62 16.82 -5.19
N GLY A 39 -2.60 16.05 -5.53
CA GLY A 39 -1.86 15.21 -4.59
C GLY A 39 -2.46 13.82 -4.34
N ALA A 40 -3.51 13.41 -5.06
CA ALA A 40 -3.88 11.99 -5.13
C ALA A 40 -2.72 11.17 -5.72
N LYS A 41 -2.67 9.88 -5.41
CA LYS A 41 -1.66 8.93 -5.89
C LYS A 41 -2.33 7.62 -6.29
N LEU A 42 -1.77 6.88 -7.24
CA LEU A 42 -2.29 5.59 -7.69
C LEU A 42 -2.20 4.49 -6.62
N GLY A 43 -1.36 4.70 -5.60
CA GLY A 43 -1.12 3.75 -4.53
C GLY A 43 -0.08 2.68 -4.89
N LEU A 44 0.88 2.97 -5.78
CA LEU A 44 1.92 2.00 -6.18
C LEU A 44 2.75 1.50 -4.99
N ALA A 45 2.93 2.32 -3.96
CA ALA A 45 3.59 1.90 -2.73
C ALA A 45 2.91 0.67 -2.07
N ASN A 46 1.64 0.38 -2.36
CA ASN A 46 0.91 -0.78 -1.84
C ASN A 46 1.51 -2.14 -2.26
N ILE A 47 2.44 -2.19 -3.22
CA ILE A 47 3.29 -3.36 -3.48
C ILE A 47 3.92 -3.85 -2.18
N PHE A 48 4.48 -2.92 -1.38
CA PHE A 48 5.18 -3.26 -0.13
C PHE A 48 4.23 -3.57 1.02
N THR A 49 2.99 -3.06 0.99
CA THR A 49 1.94 -3.49 1.92
C THR A 49 1.60 -4.95 1.67
N LEU A 50 1.39 -5.32 0.40
CA LEU A 50 1.05 -6.69 0.03
C LEU A 50 2.22 -7.63 0.31
N LEU A 51 3.45 -7.24 -0.03
CA LEU A 51 4.65 -8.00 0.32
C LEU A 51 4.77 -8.23 1.83
N ALA A 52 4.66 -7.18 2.64
CA ALA A 52 4.69 -7.29 4.09
C ALA A 52 3.58 -8.21 4.59
N LEU A 53 2.35 -8.08 4.07
CA LEU A 53 1.24 -8.93 4.47
C LEU A 53 1.51 -10.42 4.23
N TYR A 54 2.27 -10.77 3.19
CA TYR A 54 2.59 -12.16 2.83
C TYR A 54 3.92 -12.69 3.38
N THR A 55 4.78 -11.82 3.91
CA THR A 55 6.12 -12.18 4.45
C THR A 55 6.23 -11.98 5.95
N LEU A 56 5.46 -11.06 6.51
CA LEU A 56 5.41 -10.66 7.92
C LEU A 56 4.01 -10.92 8.51
N GLY A 57 3.85 -10.59 9.79
CA GLY A 57 2.55 -10.57 10.46
C GLY A 57 1.77 -9.28 10.20
N PRO A 58 0.48 -9.25 10.60
CA PRO A 58 -0.39 -8.07 10.42
C PRO A 58 0.12 -6.86 11.21
N VAL A 59 0.70 -7.07 12.39
CA VAL A 59 1.23 -6.00 13.25
C VAL A 59 2.44 -5.34 12.57
N GLU A 60 3.37 -6.12 12.04
CA GLU A 60 4.55 -5.57 11.37
C GLU A 60 4.21 -4.94 10.02
N THR A 61 3.23 -5.50 9.31
CA THR A 61 2.68 -4.87 8.10
C THR A 61 2.08 -3.50 8.43
N PHE A 62 1.33 -3.39 9.52
CA PHE A 62 0.79 -2.12 9.99
C PHE A 62 1.90 -1.10 10.26
N PHE A 63 3.00 -1.51 10.91
CA PHE A 63 4.17 -0.64 11.09
C PHE A 63 4.79 -0.19 9.76
N VAL A 64 4.92 -1.08 8.75
CA VAL A 64 5.39 -0.69 7.40
C VAL A 64 4.50 0.41 6.82
N VAL A 65 3.18 0.28 6.92
CA VAL A 65 2.23 1.25 6.35
C VAL A 65 2.23 2.58 7.10
N ILE A 66 2.35 2.57 8.43
CA ILE A 66 2.49 3.80 9.23
C ILE A 66 3.80 4.50 8.91
N LEU A 67 4.93 3.79 9.01
CA LEU A 67 6.26 4.38 8.85
C LEU A 67 6.42 5.01 7.47
N ARG A 68 6.04 4.27 6.42
CA ARG A 68 6.11 4.82 5.06
C ARG A 68 5.22 6.06 4.90
N SER A 69 4.04 6.10 5.53
CA SER A 69 3.14 7.26 5.40
C SER A 69 3.67 8.47 6.16
N ILE A 70 4.26 8.27 7.35
CA ILE A 70 4.91 9.36 8.09
C ILE A 70 6.10 9.89 7.29
N LEU A 71 6.96 9.01 6.77
CA LEU A 71 8.10 9.42 5.95
C LEU A 71 7.66 10.13 4.67
N SER A 72 6.56 9.69 4.05
CA SER A 72 6.03 10.33 2.86
C SER A 72 5.53 11.76 3.14
N MET A 73 4.98 12.02 4.33
CA MET A 73 4.68 13.37 4.81
C MET A 73 5.93 14.23 4.93
N LEU A 74 7.01 13.71 5.51
CA LEU A 74 8.26 14.46 5.71
C LEU A 74 8.94 14.83 4.39
N ILE A 75 8.75 13.99 3.36
CA ILE A 75 9.31 14.17 2.02
C ILE A 75 8.40 15.04 1.14
N SER A 76 7.09 15.02 1.40
CA SER A 76 6.10 15.78 0.65
C SER A 76 5.93 17.17 1.25
N ASN A 77 6.13 18.23 0.46
CA ASN A 77 5.86 19.61 0.89
C ASN A 77 4.36 19.95 0.96
N ASN A 78 3.47 18.94 0.93
CA ASN A 78 2.02 19.10 0.95
C ASN A 78 1.38 18.26 2.08
N PRO A 79 1.03 18.88 3.22
CA PRO A 79 0.38 18.21 4.35
C PRO A 79 -1.00 17.64 4.02
N GLY A 80 -1.75 18.25 3.09
CA GLY A 80 -3.05 17.74 2.64
C GLY A 80 -2.91 16.42 1.88
N ALA A 81 -1.89 16.32 1.03
CA ALA A 81 -1.58 15.09 0.29
C ALA A 81 -1.23 13.92 1.22
N PHE A 82 -0.67 14.19 2.41
CA PHE A 82 -0.46 13.18 3.43
C PHE A 82 -1.78 12.62 3.95
N ILE A 83 -2.76 13.46 4.31
CA ILE A 83 -4.04 12.99 4.86
C ILE A 83 -4.75 12.07 3.87
N TYR A 84 -4.76 12.43 2.58
CA TYR A 84 -5.36 11.60 1.53
C TYR A 84 -4.62 10.26 1.43
N SER A 85 -3.29 10.31 1.27
CA SER A 85 -2.46 9.12 1.08
C SER A 85 -2.50 8.18 2.29
N PHE A 86 -2.47 8.73 3.51
CA PHE A 86 -2.54 7.98 4.75
C PHE A 86 -3.90 7.28 4.90
N SER A 87 -5.00 8.02 4.67
CA SER A 87 -6.36 7.49 4.77
C SER A 87 -6.58 6.36 3.76
N GLY A 88 -6.16 6.55 2.51
CA GLY A 88 -6.16 5.50 1.49
C GLY A 88 -5.26 4.32 1.87
N ALA A 89 -4.06 4.55 2.39
CA ALA A 89 -3.14 3.48 2.78
C ALA A 89 -3.69 2.63 3.94
N MET A 90 -4.31 3.26 4.94
CA MET A 90 -4.97 2.57 6.05
C MET A 90 -6.15 1.73 5.56
N LEU A 91 -7.06 2.32 4.78
CA LEU A 91 -8.23 1.59 4.28
C LEU A 91 -7.81 0.42 3.38
N SER A 92 -6.83 0.64 2.50
CA SER A 92 -6.23 -0.42 1.69
C SER A 92 -5.62 -1.54 2.54
N PHE A 93 -4.87 -1.22 3.60
CA PHE A 93 -4.27 -2.22 4.47
C PHE A 93 -5.33 -3.09 5.14
N PHE A 94 -6.35 -2.49 5.74
CA PHE A 94 -7.42 -3.22 6.40
C PHE A 94 -8.24 -4.06 5.41
N THR A 95 -8.53 -3.53 4.22
CA THR A 95 -9.20 -4.32 3.17
C THR A 95 -8.35 -5.50 2.73
N MET A 96 -7.05 -5.31 2.45
CA MET A 96 -6.18 -6.42 2.06
C MET A 96 -6.06 -7.47 3.17
N LEU A 97 -5.93 -7.05 4.43
CA LEU A 97 -5.88 -7.94 5.59
C LEU A 97 -7.19 -8.72 5.74
N MET A 98 -8.34 -8.05 5.63
CA MET A 98 -9.65 -8.69 5.69
C MET A 98 -9.81 -9.70 4.55
N LEU A 99 -9.54 -9.30 3.30
CA LEU A 99 -9.68 -10.18 2.14
C LEU A 99 -8.78 -11.41 2.27
N LYS A 100 -7.53 -11.23 2.69
CA LYS A 100 -6.60 -12.35 2.94
C LYS A 100 -7.12 -13.28 4.04
N THR A 101 -7.68 -12.73 5.12
CA THR A 101 -8.12 -13.53 6.28
C THR A 101 -9.42 -14.28 6.02
N VAL A 102 -10.38 -13.62 5.35
CA VAL A 102 -11.71 -14.17 5.06
C VAL A 102 -11.65 -15.19 3.92
N PHE A 103 -10.99 -14.84 2.82
CA PHE A 103 -10.96 -15.69 1.62
C PHE A 103 -9.79 -16.68 1.61
N LYS A 104 -8.77 -16.47 2.46
CA LYS A 104 -7.58 -17.34 2.56
C LYS A 104 -6.99 -17.64 1.18
N ASP A 105 -7.00 -18.91 0.77
CA ASP A 105 -6.43 -19.38 -0.49
C ASP A 105 -7.41 -19.32 -1.67
N LYS A 106 -8.67 -18.93 -1.45
CA LYS A 106 -9.70 -18.82 -2.49
C LYS A 106 -9.54 -17.56 -3.35
N LEU A 107 -8.80 -16.57 -2.87
CA LEU A 107 -8.58 -15.30 -3.57
C LEU A 107 -7.11 -15.16 -3.94
N SER A 108 -6.84 -14.81 -5.19
CA SER A 108 -5.48 -14.59 -5.65
C SER A 108 -4.90 -13.33 -4.99
N ARG A 109 -3.57 -13.30 -4.85
CA ARG A 109 -2.83 -12.12 -4.39
C ARG A 109 -3.12 -10.89 -5.26
N ILE A 110 -3.37 -11.10 -6.55
CA ILE A 110 -3.80 -10.06 -7.49
C ILE A 110 -5.19 -9.53 -7.13
N GLY A 111 -6.16 -10.40 -6.83
CA GLY A 111 -7.49 -9.99 -6.40
C GLY A 111 -7.47 -9.20 -5.10
N ILE A 112 -6.64 -9.62 -4.13
CA ILE A 112 -6.41 -8.86 -2.88
C ILE A 112 -5.81 -7.49 -3.17
N SER A 113 -4.85 -7.43 -4.09
CA SER A 113 -4.24 -6.18 -4.55
C SER A 113 -5.25 -5.22 -5.18
N VAL A 114 -6.09 -5.71 -6.09
CA VAL A 114 -7.16 -4.92 -6.74
C VAL A 114 -8.16 -4.39 -5.72
N GLY A 115 -8.61 -5.23 -4.78
CA GLY A 115 -9.47 -4.79 -3.67
C GLY A 115 -8.82 -3.72 -2.81
N GLY A 116 -7.51 -3.86 -2.54
CA GLY A 116 -6.75 -2.83 -1.83
C GLY A 116 -6.59 -1.53 -2.63
N ALA A 117 -6.35 -1.60 -3.94
CA ALA A 117 -6.26 -0.41 -4.80
C ALA A 117 -7.59 0.36 -4.87
N PHE A 118 -8.71 -0.36 -4.97
CA PHE A 118 -10.04 0.26 -4.87
C PHE A 118 -10.23 0.97 -3.53
N SER A 119 -9.97 0.26 -2.42
CA SER A 119 -10.06 0.83 -1.07
C SER A 119 -9.10 1.98 -0.82
N HIS A 120 -7.94 1.98 -1.48
CA HIS A 120 -6.99 3.09 -1.43
C HIS A 120 -7.61 4.38 -1.99
N ASN A 121 -8.17 4.28 -3.20
CA ASN A 121 -8.82 5.40 -3.86
C ASN A 121 -10.05 5.87 -3.08
N LEU A 122 -10.84 4.93 -2.54
CA LEU A 122 -11.98 5.25 -1.69
C LEU A 122 -11.55 6.02 -0.43
N GLY A 123 -10.50 5.56 0.26
CA GLY A 123 -10.00 6.21 1.47
C GLY A 123 -9.44 7.61 1.20
N GLN A 124 -8.71 7.78 0.09
CA GLN A 124 -8.24 9.09 -0.38
C GLN A 124 -9.42 10.04 -0.65
N LEU A 125 -10.43 9.56 -1.39
CA LEU A 125 -11.60 10.35 -1.77
C LEU A 125 -12.44 10.77 -0.57
N VAL A 126 -12.68 9.87 0.38
CA VAL A 126 -13.42 10.17 1.60
C VAL A 126 -12.67 11.24 2.41
N ALA A 127 -11.36 11.09 2.56
CA ALA A 127 -10.55 12.10 3.26
C ALA A 127 -10.55 13.45 2.53
N ALA A 128 -10.49 13.46 1.20
CA ALA A 128 -10.59 14.67 0.39
C ALA A 128 -11.96 15.36 0.55
N ALA A 129 -13.05 14.60 0.46
CA ALA A 129 -14.41 15.11 0.64
C ALA A 129 -14.60 15.74 2.03
N LEU A 130 -14.03 15.14 3.08
CA LEU A 130 -14.09 15.68 4.43
C LEU A 130 -13.24 16.95 4.62
N MET A 131 -12.02 16.98 4.06
CA MET A 131 -11.13 18.14 4.17
C MET A 131 -11.63 19.35 3.39
N ILE A 132 -12.14 19.14 2.18
CA ILE A 132 -12.60 20.20 1.27
C ILE A 132 -14.08 20.54 1.55
N GLN A 133 -14.77 19.75 2.38
CA GLN A 133 -16.20 19.87 2.70
C GLN A 133 -17.09 19.80 1.46
N GLU A 134 -16.70 18.99 0.48
CA GLU A 134 -17.40 18.86 -0.80
C GLU A 134 -17.65 17.38 -1.13
N PRO A 135 -18.82 16.82 -0.74
CA PRO A 135 -19.15 15.42 -0.96
C PRO A 135 -19.23 15.03 -2.44
N ARG A 136 -19.45 15.98 -3.36
CA ARG A 136 -19.49 15.71 -4.81
C ARG A 136 -18.19 15.12 -5.34
N ILE A 137 -17.07 15.28 -4.63
CA ILE A 137 -15.79 14.64 -4.96
C ILE A 137 -15.93 13.10 -5.00
N LEU A 138 -16.83 12.50 -4.22
CA LEU A 138 -17.08 11.05 -4.25
C LEU A 138 -17.63 10.57 -5.62
N MET A 139 -18.20 11.45 -6.44
CA MET A 139 -18.62 11.11 -7.80
C MET A 139 -17.46 10.72 -8.72
N TYR A 140 -16.20 11.01 -8.35
CA TYR A 140 -15.02 10.54 -9.07
C TYR A 140 -14.66 9.06 -8.77
N LEU A 141 -15.29 8.43 -7.77
CA LEU A 141 -15.01 7.05 -7.39
C LEU A 141 -15.16 6.04 -8.54
N PRO A 142 -16.21 6.07 -9.39
CA PRO A 142 -16.33 5.16 -10.52
C PRO A 142 -15.16 5.28 -11.49
N ALA A 143 -14.77 6.51 -11.85
CA ALA A 143 -13.63 6.76 -12.73
C ALA A 143 -12.31 6.29 -12.11
N LEU A 144 -12.09 6.57 -10.81
CA LEU A 144 -10.92 6.09 -10.08
C LEU A 144 -10.92 4.57 -9.89
N THR A 145 -12.08 3.92 -9.86
CA THR A 145 -12.18 2.44 -9.79
C THR A 145 -11.73 1.80 -11.10
N ILE A 146 -12.07 2.41 -12.25
CA ILE A 146 -11.59 1.95 -13.56
C ILE A 146 -10.05 1.99 -13.62
N ILE A 147 -9.42 2.98 -13.00
CA ILE A 147 -7.95 3.06 -12.86
C ILE A 147 -7.42 2.09 -11.79
N ALA A 148 -8.16 1.87 -10.70
CA ALA A 148 -7.76 1.00 -9.60
C ALA A 148 -7.58 -0.46 -10.04
N ILE A 149 -8.34 -0.92 -11.05
CA ILE A 149 -8.24 -2.28 -11.57
C ILE A 149 -6.87 -2.56 -12.23
N PRO A 150 -6.44 -1.83 -13.29
CA PRO A 150 -5.15 -2.08 -13.92
C PRO A 150 -3.97 -1.77 -12.99
N THR A 151 -4.07 -0.72 -12.17
CA THR A 151 -3.01 -0.41 -11.19
C THR A 151 -2.92 -1.48 -10.11
N GLY A 152 -4.04 -1.91 -9.54
CA GLY A 152 -4.11 -3.00 -8.57
C GLY A 152 -3.64 -4.33 -9.15
N PHE A 153 -3.95 -4.60 -10.42
CA PHE A 153 -3.44 -5.76 -11.14
C PHE A 153 -1.92 -5.72 -11.26
N PHE A 154 -1.35 -4.60 -11.72
CA PHE A 154 0.09 -4.38 -11.84
C PHE A 154 0.81 -4.51 -10.49
N VAL A 155 0.26 -3.88 -9.44
CA VAL A 155 0.77 -3.98 -8.06
C VAL A 155 0.79 -5.44 -7.60
N GLY A 156 -0.29 -6.18 -7.85
CA GLY A 156 -0.42 -7.58 -7.45
C GLY A 156 0.54 -8.49 -8.21
N MET A 157 0.70 -8.27 -9.51
CA MET A 157 1.64 -9.00 -10.36
C MET A 157 3.08 -8.76 -9.91
N THR A 158 3.45 -7.50 -9.68
CA THR A 158 4.79 -7.11 -9.20
C THR A 158 5.10 -7.74 -7.83
N ALA A 159 4.15 -7.65 -6.89
CA ALA A 159 4.30 -8.28 -5.58
C ALA A 159 4.44 -9.81 -5.70
N ASN A 160 3.73 -10.47 -6.61
CA ASN A 160 3.86 -11.90 -6.84
C ASN A 160 5.26 -12.30 -7.31
N PHE A 161 5.80 -11.60 -8.31
CA PHE A 161 7.16 -11.85 -8.76
C PHE A 161 8.17 -11.63 -7.64
N MET A 162 8.03 -10.56 -6.86
CA MET A 162 8.91 -10.29 -5.73
C MET A 162 8.81 -11.37 -4.65
N LEU A 163 7.61 -11.83 -4.30
CA LEU A 163 7.40 -12.91 -3.33
C LEU A 163 8.06 -14.22 -3.75
N GLU A 164 8.02 -14.55 -5.04
CA GLU A 164 8.69 -15.74 -5.58
C GLU A 164 10.21 -15.65 -5.49
N HIS A 165 10.79 -14.48 -5.71
CA HIS A 165 12.24 -14.29 -5.55
C HIS A 165 12.64 -14.30 -4.07
N ILE A 166 11.88 -13.66 -3.20
CA ILE A 166 12.12 -13.62 -1.75
C ILE A 166 12.07 -15.03 -1.13
N SER A 167 11.18 -15.90 -1.61
CA SER A 167 11.10 -17.28 -1.10
C SER A 167 12.34 -18.10 -1.46
N ARG A 168 12.95 -17.87 -2.64
CA ARG A 168 14.19 -18.52 -3.08
C ARG A 168 15.43 -18.05 -2.32
N LEU A 169 15.44 -16.81 -1.82
CA LEU A 169 16.55 -16.22 -1.08
C LEU A 169 16.65 -16.66 0.39
N GLY A 170 15.74 -17.53 0.87
CA GLY A 170 15.75 -18.02 2.25
C GLY A 170 15.30 -17.00 3.32
N VAL A 171 14.90 -15.79 2.91
CA VAL A 171 14.44 -14.71 3.80
C VAL A 171 13.28 -15.17 4.69
N MET A 172 12.33 -15.93 4.13
CA MET A 172 11.19 -16.45 4.91
C MET A 172 11.61 -17.43 6.01
N ARG A 173 12.74 -18.12 5.86
CA ARG A 173 13.27 -19.03 6.88
C ARG A 173 13.79 -18.24 8.08
N GLU A 174 14.55 -17.18 7.82
CA GLU A 174 15.09 -16.32 8.87
C GLU A 174 14.00 -15.50 9.58
N LEU A 175 12.90 -15.16 8.90
CA LEU A 175 11.74 -14.51 9.53
C LEU A 175 10.93 -15.45 10.45
N LYS A 176 10.95 -16.77 10.17
CA LYS A 176 10.19 -17.78 10.92
C LYS A 176 10.96 -18.37 12.10
N LYS A 177 12.28 -18.57 11.99
CA LYS A 177 13.20 -18.95 13.09
C LYS A 177 13.03 -18.00 14.26
#